data_AF-A0A376D6N1-F1
#
_entry.id   AF-A0A376D6N1-F1
#
_cell.length_a   1.000
_cell.length_b   1.000
_cell.length_c   1.000
_cell.angle_alpha   90.00
_cell.angle_beta   90.00
_cell.angle_gamma   90.00
#
_symmetry.space_group_name_H-M   'P 1'
#
loop_
_entity.id
_entity.type
_entity.pdbx_description
1 polymer ?
#
loop_
_entity_poly.entity_id
_entity_poly.type
_entity_poly.pdbx_seq_one_letter_code
_entity_poly.pdbx_strand_id
1 'polypeptide(L)'
;MASAVVGFMRTFGMDEPMGCYDDIEQADAFVLWGSNMAEMHPILWSRITNRRLSNQNVTVAVLSTYQHRSFELADNGIIFYAAI
;
A
#
# COMPACT_ATOMS: atom_id res chain seq x y z
N MET A 1 -11.52 -11.25 -1.85
CA MET A 1 -12.08 -10.14 -1.05
C MET A 1 -12.93 -10.57 0.15
N ALA A 2 -13.55 -11.76 0.17
CA ALA A 2 -14.45 -12.16 1.27
C ALA A 2 -13.88 -12.00 2.70
N SER A 3 -12.60 -12.30 2.92
CA SER A 3 -11.96 -12.10 4.24
C SER A 3 -11.85 -10.62 4.63
N ALA A 4 -11.62 -9.72 3.66
CA ALA A 4 -11.61 -8.28 3.89
C ALA A 4 -13.00 -7.76 4.27
N VAL A 5 -14.06 -8.21 3.56
CA VAL A 5 -15.45 -7.87 3.88
C VAL A 5 -15.80 -8.24 5.33
N VAL A 6 -15.42 -9.44 5.80
CA VAL A 6 -15.62 -9.85 7.19
C VAL A 6 -14.88 -8.92 8.16
N GLY A 7 -13.66 -8.49 7.82
CA GLY A 7 -12.90 -7.51 8.60
C GLY A 7 -13.62 -6.15 8.69
N PHE A 8 -14.10 -5.64 7.56
CA PHE A 8 -14.87 -4.39 7.47
C PHE A 8 -16.17 -4.47 8.28
N MET A 9 -16.97 -5.52 8.09
CA MET A 9 -18.22 -5.72 8.84
C MET A 9 -18.00 -5.80 10.35
N ARG A 10 -16.95 -6.50 10.80
CA ARG A 10 -16.65 -6.62 12.24
C ARG A 10 -16.20 -5.31 12.88
N THR A 11 -15.57 -4.44 12.11
CA THR A 11 -14.94 -3.22 12.63
C THR A 11 -15.83 -2.00 12.46
N PHE A 12 -16.50 -1.88 11.31
CA PHE A 12 -17.22 -0.68 10.88
C PHE A 12 -18.70 -0.94 10.55
N GLY A 13 -19.15 -2.20 10.48
CA GLY A 13 -20.55 -2.54 10.22
C GLY A 13 -21.03 -2.33 8.78
N MET A 14 -20.13 -1.94 7.87
CA MET A 14 -20.40 -1.76 6.43
C MET A 14 -19.23 -2.32 5.62
N ASP A 15 -19.51 -2.71 4.37
CA ASP A 15 -18.46 -3.13 3.42
C ASP A 15 -17.79 -1.92 2.77
N GLU A 16 -16.65 -2.19 2.12
CA GLU A 16 -15.84 -1.27 1.32
C GLU A 16 -15.01 -0.23 2.11
N PRO A 17 -13.91 0.29 1.52
CA PRO A 17 -13.12 1.35 2.13
C PRO A 17 -13.88 2.69 2.18
N MET A 18 -13.65 3.48 3.24
CA MET A 18 -14.21 4.82 3.37
C MET A 18 -13.43 5.90 2.59
N GLY A 19 -12.18 5.62 2.23
CA GLY A 19 -11.30 6.56 1.51
C GLY A 19 -11.41 6.45 0.00
N CYS A 20 -10.67 7.29 -0.73
CA CYS A 20 -10.62 7.26 -2.18
C CYS A 20 -9.19 7.45 -2.71
N TYR A 21 -9.00 7.34 -4.02
CA TYR A 21 -7.65 7.44 -4.58
C TYR A 21 -7.05 8.84 -4.55
N ASP A 22 -7.85 9.87 -4.30
CA ASP A 22 -7.37 11.27 -4.18
C ASP A 22 -6.54 11.49 -2.91
N ASP A 23 -6.59 10.53 -1.99
CA ASP A 23 -5.72 10.50 -0.81
C ASP A 23 -4.24 10.26 -1.19
N ILE A 24 -3.96 9.68 -2.36
CA ILE A 24 -2.59 9.40 -2.81
C ILE A 24 -1.78 10.69 -2.95
N GLU A 25 -2.35 11.77 -3.48
CA GLU A 25 -1.63 13.02 -3.67
C GLU A 25 -1.47 13.81 -2.36
N GLN A 26 -2.24 13.47 -1.33
CA GLN A 26 -2.28 14.16 -0.04
C GLN A 26 -1.49 13.44 1.06
N ALA A 27 -1.22 12.14 0.90
CA ALA A 27 -0.53 11.34 1.91
C ALA A 27 0.93 11.78 2.14
N ASP A 28 1.36 11.69 3.40
CA ASP A 28 2.76 11.90 3.82
C ASP A 28 3.52 10.57 3.98
N ALA A 29 2.79 9.46 4.12
CA ALA A 29 3.39 8.14 4.22
C ALA A 29 2.52 7.08 3.55
N PHE A 30 3.17 6.08 2.96
CA PHE A 30 2.54 4.89 2.40
C PHE A 30 3.11 3.65 3.09
N VAL A 31 2.23 2.75 3.53
CA VAL A 31 2.62 1.45 4.08
C VAL A 31 1.94 0.35 3.28
N LEU A 32 2.72 -0.40 2.51
CA LEU A 32 2.24 -1.54 1.74
C LEU A 32 2.38 -2.82 2.55
N TRP A 33 1.26 -3.32 3.08
CA TRP A 33 1.20 -4.59 3.81
C TRP A 33 1.00 -5.77 2.86
N GLY A 34 2.09 -6.30 2.31
CA GLY A 34 2.08 -7.46 1.40
C GLY A 34 1.54 -7.17 0.00
N SER A 35 1.20 -5.91 -0.32
CA SER A 35 0.64 -5.52 -1.62
C SER A 35 1.73 -5.25 -2.65
N ASN A 36 1.81 -6.08 -3.70
CA ASN A 36 2.66 -5.83 -4.87
C ASN A 36 2.01 -4.83 -5.84
N MET A 37 1.90 -3.57 -5.42
CA MET A 37 1.21 -2.53 -6.21
C MET A 37 1.89 -2.26 -7.55
N ALA A 38 3.22 -2.42 -7.64
CA ALA A 38 3.97 -2.17 -8.87
C ALA A 38 3.50 -3.04 -10.05
N GLU A 39 3.03 -4.25 -9.77
CA GLU A 39 2.59 -5.20 -10.79
C GLU A 39 1.07 -5.39 -10.79
N MET A 40 0.42 -5.35 -9.61
CA MET A 40 -1.01 -5.66 -9.46
C MET A 40 -1.91 -4.41 -9.52
N HIS A 41 -1.37 -3.22 -9.25
CA HIS A 41 -2.10 -1.95 -9.27
C HIS A 41 -1.27 -0.82 -9.92
N PRO A 42 -0.78 -1.02 -11.16
CA PRO A 42 0.29 -0.21 -11.74
C PRO A 42 -0.07 1.28 -11.87
N ILE A 43 -1.34 1.63 -12.10
CA ILE A 43 -1.78 3.03 -12.21
C ILE A 43 -1.76 3.72 -10.84
N LEU A 44 -2.19 3.03 -9.77
CA LEU A 44 -2.09 3.57 -8.41
C LEU A 44 -0.63 3.66 -7.97
N TRP A 45 0.19 2.67 -8.33
CA TRP A 45 1.62 2.70 -8.07
C TRP A 45 2.33 3.86 -8.77
N SER A 46 1.95 4.18 -10.01
CA SER A 46 2.46 5.35 -10.73
C SER A 46 2.15 6.65 -9.99
N ARG A 47 0.94 6.79 -9.44
CA ARG A 47 0.55 7.95 -8.61
C ARG A 47 1.36 8.04 -7.31
N ILE A 48 1.55 6.93 -6.60
CA ILE A 48 2.39 6.86 -5.39
C ILE A 48 3.85 7.21 -5.74
N THR A 49 4.38 6.67 -6.83
CA THR A 49 5.72 6.98 -7.35
C THR A 49 5.87 8.47 -7.58
N ASN A 50 4.92 9.10 -8.27
CA ASN A 50 4.94 10.54 -8.50
C ASN A 50 4.90 11.33 -7.19
N ARG A 51 4.02 10.98 -6.25
CA ARG A 51 3.92 11.64 -4.94
C ARG A 51 5.24 11.53 -4.17
N ARG A 52 5.84 10.35 -4.11
CA ARG A 52 7.10 10.11 -3.40
C ARG A 52 8.28 10.83 -4.05
N LEU A 53 8.39 10.82 -5.38
CA LEU A 53 9.51 11.44 -6.10
C LEU A 53 9.43 12.97 -6.16
N SER A 54 8.23 13.54 -6.09
CA SER A 54 8.02 15.00 -6.09
C SER A 54 8.12 15.65 -4.72
N ASN A 55 8.11 14.88 -3.64
CA ASN A 55 8.15 15.39 -2.27
C ASN A 55 9.08 14.57 -1.37
N GLN A 56 10.18 15.17 -0.94
CA GLN A 56 11.19 14.53 -0.09
C GLN A 56 10.69 14.19 1.32
N ASN A 57 9.61 14.82 1.78
CA ASN A 57 9.01 14.56 3.09
C ASN A 57 8.05 13.36 3.09
N VAL A 58 7.78 12.78 1.92
CA VAL A 58 6.92 11.59 1.80
C VAL A 58 7.76 10.34 1.99
N THR A 59 7.25 9.37 2.75
CA THR A 59 7.94 8.10 2.99
C THR A 59 7.13 6.90 2.46
N VAL A 60 7.81 5.91 1.86
CA VAL A 60 7.19 4.66 1.39
C VAL A 60 7.81 3.46 2.11
N ALA A 61 7.00 2.75 2.88
CA ALA A 61 7.35 1.49 3.50
C ALA A 61 6.71 0.31 2.76
N VAL A 62 7.51 -0.71 2.42
CA VAL A 62 7.04 -1.90 1.69
C VAL A 62 7.38 -3.13 2.52
N LEU A 63 6.34 -3.84 2.96
CA LEU A 63 6.45 -5.07 3.71
C LEU A 63 5.99 -6.22 2.82
N SER A 64 6.82 -7.23 2.63
CA SER A 64 6.46 -8.40 1.81
C SER A 64 7.16 -9.67 2.28
N THR A 65 6.71 -10.82 1.79
CA THR A 65 7.35 -12.11 2.10
C THR A 65 8.50 -12.46 1.15
N TYR A 66 8.62 -11.71 0.06
CA TYR A 66 9.71 -11.80 -0.91
C TYR A 66 9.92 -10.44 -1.59
N GLN A 67 11.08 -10.21 -2.18
CA GLN A 67 11.37 -8.97 -2.87
C GLN A 67 10.74 -8.94 -4.27
N HIS A 68 10.09 -7.83 -4.63
CA HIS A 68 9.49 -7.57 -5.94
C HIS A 68 9.63 -6.10 -6.31
N ARG A 69 9.07 -5.69 -7.46
CA ARG A 69 9.29 -4.35 -8.04
C ARG A 69 8.87 -3.18 -7.15
N SER A 70 7.96 -3.38 -6.19
CA SER A 70 7.57 -2.29 -5.27
C SER A 70 8.68 -1.90 -4.30
N PHE A 71 9.67 -2.76 -4.05
CA PHE A 71 10.82 -2.43 -3.20
C PHE A 71 11.73 -1.36 -3.81
N GLU A 72 11.65 -1.09 -5.12
CA GLU A 72 12.50 -0.10 -5.79
C GLU A 72 12.24 1.34 -5.30
N LEU A 73 11.00 1.64 -4.89
CA LEU A 73 10.62 2.94 -4.35
C LEU A 73 10.66 2.98 -2.80
N ALA A 74 10.96 1.86 -2.13
CA ALA A 74 10.81 1.75 -0.69
C ALA A 74 11.94 2.49 0.05
N ASP A 75 11.57 3.46 0.88
CA ASP A 75 12.46 4.04 1.89
C ASP A 75 12.72 3.04 3.03
N ASN A 76 11.71 2.23 3.34
CA ASN A 76 11.79 1.17 4.34
C ASN A 76 11.23 -0.14 3.77
N GLY A 77 12.12 -0.97 3.22
CA GLY A 77 11.79 -2.30 2.72
C GLY A 77 11.97 -3.38 3.79
N ILE A 78 10.93 -4.14 4.09
CA ILE A 78 10.94 -5.19 5.12
C ILE A 78 10.51 -6.51 4.50
N ILE A 79 11.35 -7.53 4.67
CA ILE A 79 10.98 -8.92 4.38
C ILE A 79 10.56 -9.60 5.68
N PHE A 80 9.37 -10.19 5.70
CA PHE A 80 8.84 -10.91 6.86
C PHE A 80 8.42 -12.33 6.49
N TYR A 81 8.43 -13.24 7.47
CA TYR A 81 7.97 -14.61 7.27
C TYR A 81 6.45 -14.64 7.11
N ALA A 82 5.97 -15.43 6.14
CA ALA A 82 4.54 -15.70 6.04
C ALA A 82 4.02 -16.24 7.37
N ALA A 83 2.85 -15.74 7.80
CA ALA A 83 2.15 -16.28 8.96
C ALA A 83 1.62 -17.68 8.58
N ILE A 84 2.40 -18.71 8.90
CA ILE A 84 2.08 -20.13 8.76
C ILE A 84 2.51 -20.82 10.05
#